data_AF-A0A6J0XI31-F1
#
_entry.id   AF-A0A6J0XI31-F1
#
_cell.length_a   1.000
_cell.length_b   1.000
_cell.length_c   1.000
_cell.angle_alpha   90.00
_cell.angle_beta   90.00
_cell.angle_gamma   90.00
#
_symmetry.space_group_name_H-M   'P 1'
#
loop_
_entity.id
_entity.type
_entity.pdbx_description
1 polymer ?
#
loop_
_entity_poly.entity_id
_entity_poly.type
_entity_poly.pdbx_seq_one_letter_code
_entity_poly.pdbx_strand_id
1 'polypeptide(L)'
;MALIQTNKDLISKGIKEFNGLLNQQVFSDPAVSEEAMVTVVNDWVNFYINYYKKQMSGEQEEQDKALQEFRQELDTLSASFLDKYRNFLKSS
;
A
#
# COMPACT_ATOMS: atom_id res chain seq x y z
N MET A 1 -12.70 -23.03 -1.41
CA MET A 1 -13.48 -21.99 -0.67
C MET A 1 -12.77 -21.46 0.56
N ALA A 2 -12.26 -22.30 1.48
CA ALA A 2 -11.55 -21.82 2.68
C ALA A 2 -10.29 -20.97 2.37
N LEU A 3 -9.49 -21.38 1.37
CA LEU A 3 -8.26 -20.68 0.97
C LEU A 3 -8.52 -19.27 0.38
N ILE A 4 -9.60 -19.10 -0.38
CA ILE A 4 -10.01 -17.80 -0.92
C ILE A 4 -10.35 -16.82 0.21
N GLN A 5 -11.06 -17.30 1.25
CA GLN A 5 -11.38 -16.46 2.40
C GLN A 5 -10.11 -16.05 3.16
N THR A 6 -9.17 -16.99 3.34
CA THR A 6 -7.87 -16.69 3.96
C THR A 6 -7.09 -15.61 3.21
N ASN A 7 -7.05 -15.65 1.87
CA ASN A 7 -6.37 -14.61 1.08
C ASN A 7 -7.07 -13.25 1.20
N LYS A 8 -8.40 -13.22 1.21
CA LYS A 8 -9.17 -11.97 1.43
C LYS A 8 -8.92 -11.36 2.80
N ASP A 9 -8.84 -12.19 3.84
CA ASP A 9 -8.54 -11.73 5.20
C ASP A 9 -7.12 -11.16 5.29
N LEU A 10 -6.15 -11.79 4.61
CA LEU A 10 -4.77 -11.29 4.49
C LEU A 10 -4.73 -9.94 3.79
N ILE A 11 -5.44 -9.78 2.67
CA ILE A 11 -5.54 -8.51 1.93
C ILE A 11 -6.13 -7.43 2.82
N SER A 12 -7.26 -7.69 3.47
CA SER A 12 -7.93 -6.73 4.34
C SER A 12 -7.02 -6.27 5.48
N LYS A 13 -6.27 -7.21 6.08
CA LYS A 13 -5.24 -6.90 7.07
C LYS A 13 -4.14 -6.00 6.49
N GLY A 14 -3.60 -6.34 5.32
CA GLY A 14 -2.54 -5.57 4.67
C GLY A 14 -2.97 -4.14 4.32
N ILE A 15 -4.19 -3.97 3.80
CA ILE A 15 -4.78 -2.66 3.52
C ILE A 15 -4.88 -1.82 4.81
N LYS A 16 -5.35 -2.42 5.90
CA LYS A 16 -5.49 -1.74 7.19
C LYS A 16 -4.13 -1.31 7.75
N GLU A 17 -3.14 -2.18 7.69
CA GLU A 17 -1.77 -1.89 8.14
C GLU A 17 -1.13 -0.79 7.29
N PHE A 18 -1.26 -0.86 5.96
CA PHE A 18 -0.74 0.15 5.05
C PHE A 18 -1.40 1.51 5.25
N ASN A 19 -2.73 1.56 5.37
CA ASN A 19 -3.44 2.80 5.70
C ASN A 19 -3.00 3.35 7.07
N GLY A 20 -2.76 2.47 8.05
CA GLY A 20 -2.17 2.84 9.33
C GLY A 20 -0.80 3.51 9.18
N LEU A 21 0.10 2.90 8.40
CA LEU A 21 1.43 3.43 8.08
C LEU A 21 1.35 4.83 7.43
N LEU A 22 0.46 5.00 6.45
CA LEU A 22 0.26 6.28 5.77
C LEU A 22 -0.26 7.36 6.72
N ASN A 23 -1.22 7.03 7.60
CA ASN A 23 -1.78 7.98 8.56
C ASN A 23 -0.83 8.34 9.70
N GLN A 24 0.22 7.54 9.93
CA GLN A 24 1.28 7.84 10.89
C GLN A 24 2.33 8.81 10.35
N GLN A 25 2.36 9.06 9.04
CA GLN A 25 3.33 9.99 8.46
C GLN A 25 3.01 11.41 8.90
N VAL A 26 3.98 12.03 9.57
CA VAL A 26 3.92 13.44 9.98
C VAL A 26 4.71 14.24 8.95
N PHE A 27 4.05 15.20 8.31
CA PHE A 27 4.71 16.13 7.40
C PHE A 27 5.33 17.26 8.21
N SER A 28 6.65 17.41 8.11
CA SER A 28 7.42 18.39 8.89
C SER A 28 8.53 19.00 8.06
N ASP A 29 8.88 20.24 8.39
CA ASP A 29 9.97 20.94 7.72
C ASP A 29 11.35 20.63 8.30
N PRO A 30 12.39 20.48 7.46
CA PRO A 30 12.34 20.57 6.00
C PRO A 30 11.74 19.30 5.36
N ALA A 31 10.75 19.50 4.50
CA ALA A 31 10.08 18.42 3.79
C ALA A 31 10.98 17.81 2.70
N VAL A 32 10.84 16.51 2.44
CA VAL A 32 11.49 15.86 1.29
C VAL A 32 10.79 16.28 -0.02
N SER A 33 11.47 16.17 -1.16
CA SER A 33 10.83 16.46 -2.44
C SER A 33 9.64 15.51 -2.71
N GLU A 34 8.69 15.96 -3.54
CA GLU A 34 7.57 15.11 -3.98
C GLU A 34 8.08 13.81 -4.62
N GLU A 35 9.09 13.89 -5.48
CA GLU A 35 9.71 12.74 -6.14
C GLU A 35 10.29 11.71 -5.15
N ALA A 36 10.93 12.20 -4.08
CA ALA A 36 11.46 11.34 -3.04
C ALA A 36 10.32 10.63 -2.28
N MET A 37 9.25 11.36 -1.95
CA MET A 37 8.08 10.76 -1.29
C MET A 37 7.38 9.73 -2.17
N VAL A 38 7.24 10.00 -3.47
CA VAL A 38 6.69 9.03 -4.44
C VAL A 38 7.53 7.76 -4.45
N THR A 39 8.86 7.89 -4.42
CA THR A 39 9.77 6.73 -4.35
C THR A 39 9.55 5.93 -3.07
N VAL A 40 9.48 6.60 -1.91
CA VAL A 40 9.23 5.94 -0.62
C VAL A 40 7.90 5.18 -0.60
N VAL A 41 6.83 5.80 -1.10
CA VAL A 41 5.50 5.17 -1.14
C VAL A 41 5.50 3.96 -2.09
N ASN A 42 6.14 4.07 -3.26
CA ASN A 42 6.30 2.94 -4.19
C ASN A 42 7.10 1.78 -3.56
N ASP A 43 8.15 2.09 -2.81
CA ASP A 43 8.93 1.09 -2.08
C ASP A 43 8.10 0.37 -1.02
N TRP A 44 7.24 1.10 -0.29
CA TRP A 44 6.31 0.50 0.66
C TRP A 44 5.28 -0.40 -0.04
N VAL A 45 4.69 0.03 -1.16
CA VAL A 45 3.77 -0.82 -1.94
C VAL A 45 4.48 -2.12 -2.34
N ASN A 46 5.68 -2.03 -2.90
CA ASN A 46 6.46 -3.21 -3.29
C ASN A 46 6.80 -4.11 -2.10
N PHE A 47 7.13 -3.53 -0.94
CA PHE A 47 7.38 -4.27 0.28
C PHE A 47 6.15 -5.07 0.71
N TYR A 48 4.98 -4.42 0.78
CA TYR A 48 3.72 -5.09 1.16
C TYR A 48 3.35 -6.19 0.17
N ILE A 49 3.42 -5.93 -1.14
CA ILE A 49 3.14 -6.95 -2.16
C ILE A 49 4.07 -8.16 -2.01
N ASN A 50 5.37 -7.93 -1.87
CA ASN A 50 6.35 -9.02 -1.72
C ASN A 50 6.18 -9.80 -0.41
N TYR A 51 5.79 -9.12 0.67
CA TYR A 51 5.54 -9.74 1.96
C TYR A 51 4.29 -10.63 1.95
N TYR A 52 3.18 -10.13 1.41
CA TYR A 52 1.91 -10.86 1.37
C TYR A 52 1.89 -11.96 0.30
N LYS A 53 2.59 -11.76 -0.83
CA LYS A 53 2.75 -12.81 -1.86
C LYS A 53 3.25 -14.13 -1.30
N LYS A 54 4.14 -14.10 -0.31
CA LYS A 54 4.69 -15.31 0.32
C LYS A 54 3.72 -15.99 1.30
N GLN A 55 2.66 -15.30 1.72
CA GLN A 55 1.67 -15.77 2.68
C GLN A 55 0.38 -16.25 2.02
N MET A 56 0.12 -15.81 0.78
CA MET A 56 -1.04 -16.27 0.02
C MET A 56 -0.92 -17.77 -0.30
N SER A 57 -2.07 -18.44 -0.26
CA SER A 57 -2.19 -19.89 -0.46
C SER A 57 -3.25 -20.17 -1.52
N GLY A 58 -3.22 -21.35 -2.12
CA GLY A 58 -4.16 -21.73 -3.18
C GLY A 58 -3.52 -21.79 -4.56
N GLU A 59 -4.35 -21.85 -5.60
CA GLU A 59 -3.87 -21.96 -6.98
C GLU A 59 -3.23 -20.65 -7.44
N GLN A 60 -2.33 -20.75 -8.43
CA GLN A 60 -1.58 -19.60 -8.92
C GLN A 60 -2.50 -18.49 -9.46
N GLU A 61 -3.59 -18.85 -10.15
CA GLU A 61 -4.58 -17.90 -10.64
C GLU A 61 -5.30 -17.16 -9.49
N GLU A 62 -5.63 -17.86 -8.40
CA GLU A 62 -6.24 -17.26 -7.22
C GLU A 62 -5.28 -16.31 -6.52
N GLN A 63 -4.00 -16.69 -6.41
CA GLN A 63 -2.96 -15.84 -5.83
C GLN A 63 -2.71 -14.60 -6.69
N ASP A 64 -2.59 -14.75 -8.00
CA ASP A 64 -2.33 -13.64 -8.92
C ASP A 64 -3.50 -12.64 -8.90
N LYS A 65 -4.75 -13.13 -8.88
CA LYS A 65 -5.92 -12.28 -8.74
C LYS A 65 -5.95 -11.54 -7.40
N ALA A 66 -5.68 -12.25 -6.30
CA ALA A 66 -5.61 -11.68 -4.96
C ALA A 66 -4.52 -10.61 -4.85
N LEU A 67 -3.34 -10.84 -5.46
CA LEU A 67 -2.24 -9.87 -5.50
C LEU A 67 -2.58 -8.64 -6.33
N GLN A 68 -3.27 -8.83 -7.46
CA GLN A 68 -3.70 -7.72 -8.31
C GLN A 68 -4.71 -6.84 -7.57
N GLU A 69 -5.73 -7.43 -6.95
CA GLU A 69 -6.71 -6.71 -6.12
C GLU A 69 -6.00 -5.97 -4.98
N PHE A 70 -5.07 -6.64 -4.29
CA PHE A 70 -4.32 -6.01 -3.21
C PHE A 70 -3.51 -4.81 -3.68
N ARG A 71 -2.79 -4.95 -4.79
CA ARG A 71 -1.97 -3.86 -5.34
C ARG A 71 -2.81 -2.65 -5.73
N GLN A 72 -3.97 -2.88 -6.36
CA GLN A 72 -4.87 -1.79 -6.74
C GLN A 72 -5.36 -0.98 -5.55
N GLU A 73 -5.67 -1.64 -4.43
CA GLU A 73 -6.08 -0.97 -3.19
C GLU A 73 -4.92 -0.16 -2.58
N LEU A 74 -3.71 -0.72 -2.54
CA LEU A 74 -2.52 -0.01 -2.07
C LEU A 74 -2.20 1.22 -2.94
N ASP A 75 -2.28 1.09 -4.26
CA ASP A 75 -2.04 2.20 -5.20
C ASP A 75 -3.08 3.32 -5.00
N THR A 76 -4.34 2.96 -4.73
CA THR A 76 -5.42 3.92 -4.45
C THR A 76 -5.17 4.71 -3.16
N LEU A 77 -4.79 4.02 -2.08
CA LEU A 77 -4.42 4.65 -0.81
C LEU A 77 -3.18 5.55 -0.96
N SER A 78 -2.19 5.06 -1.71
CA SER A 78 -0.96 5.78 -2.03
C SER A 78 -1.24 7.08 -2.78
N ALA A 79 -2.11 7.04 -3.80
CA ALA A 79 -2.48 8.22 -4.57
C ALA A 79 -3.15 9.28 -3.70
N SER A 80 -4.08 8.89 -2.82
CA SER A 80 -4.73 9.81 -1.88
C SER A 80 -3.74 10.43 -0.89
N PHE A 81 -2.77 9.65 -0.41
CA PHE A 81 -1.71 10.14 0.47
C PHE A 81 -0.76 11.13 -0.22
N LEU A 82 -0.30 10.79 -1.43
CA LEU A 82 0.59 11.64 -2.21
C LEU A 82 -0.07 12.97 -2.60
N ASP A 83 -1.37 12.99 -2.85
CA ASP A 83 -2.10 14.24 -3.09
C ASP A 83 -2.10 15.15 -1.86
N LYS A 84 -2.33 14.58 -0.65
CA LYS A 84 -2.20 15.34 0.61
C LYS A 84 -0.78 15.87 0.81
N TYR A 85 0.24 15.07 0.51
CA TYR A 85 1.64 15.48 0.61
C TYR A 85 1.97 16.63 -0.36
N ARG A 86 1.52 16.53 -1.62
CA ARG A 86 1.68 17.59 -2.62
C ARG A 86 1.02 18.90 -2.17
N ASN A 87 -0.16 18.82 -1.56
CA ASN A 87 -0.85 20.00 -1.03
C ASN A 87 -0.06 20.62 0.14
N PHE A 88 0.53 19.80 1.02
CA PHE A 88 1.42 20.26 2.08
C PHE A 88 2.64 21.01 1.51
N LEU A 89 3.33 20.43 0.52
CA LEU A 89 4.49 21.07 -0.12
C LEU A 89 4.17 22.41 -0.81
N LYS A 90 2.95 22.57 -1.34
CA LYS A 90 2.49 23.84 -1.93
C LYS A 90 2.12 24.90 -0.88
N SER A 91 1.80 24.47 0.34
CA SER A 91 1.39 25.35 1.44
C SER A 91 2.53 25.77 2.36
N SER A 92 3.68 25.10 2.26
CA SER A 92 4.94 25.46 2.93
C SER A 92 5.76 26.45 2.11
#